data_AF-A0A661Z7Z3-F1
#
_entry.id   AF-A0A661Z7Z3-F1
#
_cell.length_a   1.000
_cell.length_b   1.000
_cell.length_c   1.000
_cell.angle_alpha   90.00
_cell.angle_beta   90.00
_cell.angle_gamma   90.00
#
_symmetry.space_group_name_H-M   'P 1'
#
loop_
_entity.id
_entity.type
_entity.pdbx_description
1 polymer ?
#
loop_
_entity_poly.entity_id
_entity_poly.type
_entity_poly.pdbx_seq_one_letter_code
_entity_poly.pdbx_strand_id
1 'polypeptide(L)' 'SAFLNYPEIEKFKDFSGLRNEEDFVITENGSRLLGKALPLTIEGVEAVRRS' A
#
# COMPACT_ATOMS: atom_id res chain seq x y z
N SER A 1 10.86 24.42 -9.96
CA SER A 1 11.49 24.09 -8.65
C SER A 1 10.53 24.19 -7.46
N ALA A 2 9.23 24.44 -7.62
CA ALA A 2 8.32 24.79 -6.50
C ALA A 2 7.39 23.64 -6.02
N PHE A 3 7.83 22.38 -6.06
CA PHE A 3 7.04 21.24 -5.54
C PHE A 3 7.78 20.41 -4.49
N LEU A 4 9.09 20.61 -4.31
CA LEU A 4 9.91 19.81 -3.40
C LEU A 4 10.26 20.61 -2.15
N ASN A 5 9.76 20.16 -1.01
CA ASN A 5 10.19 20.63 0.30
C ASN A 5 11.31 19.73 0.83
N TYR A 6 12.56 20.09 0.55
CA TYR A 6 13.73 19.29 0.90
C TYR A 6 13.85 18.99 2.41
N PRO A 7 13.61 19.95 3.33
CA PRO A 7 13.53 19.65 4.76
C PRO A 7 12.54 18.55 5.13
N GLU A 8 11.38 18.49 4.48
CA GLU A 8 10.40 17.42 4.74
C GLU A 8 10.84 16.08 4.13
N ILE A 9 11.40 16.10 2.92
CA ILE A 9 11.89 14.89 2.23
C ILE A 9 12.99 14.20 3.05
N GLU A 10 13.89 14.96 3.69
CA GLU A 10 14.99 14.43 4.48
C GLU A 10 14.50 13.46 5.58
N LYS A 11 13.32 13.72 6.16
CA LYS A 11 12.73 12.90 7.23
C LYS A 11 12.35 11.48 6.78
N PHE A 12 12.20 11.26 5.46
CA PHE A 12 11.75 9.99 4.90
C PHE A 12 12.87 9.22 4.16
N LYS A 13 14.12 9.69 4.19
CA LYS A 13 15.22 9.03 3.44
C LYS A 13 15.45 7.58 3.86
N ASP A 14 15.34 7.29 5.16
CA ASP A 14 15.55 5.95 5.70
C ASP A 14 14.30 5.06 5.62
N PHE A 15 13.14 5.63 5.27
CA PHE A 15 11.89 4.90 5.17
C PHE A 15 11.86 3.92 3.98
N SER A 16 12.73 4.12 2.98
CA SER A 16 12.74 3.41 1.70
C SER A 16 11.42 3.54 0.93
N GLY A 17 10.46 2.66 1.16
CA GLY A 17 9.12 2.72 0.61
C GLY A 17 8.24 1.54 1.03
N LEU A 18 6.98 1.60 0.62
CA LEU A 18 5.98 0.56 0.84
C LEU A 18 5.26 0.24 -0.48
N ARG A 19 4.80 -1.00 -0.65
CA ARG A 19 4.00 -1.42 -1.81
C ARG A 19 2.91 -2.39 -1.36
N ASN A 20 1.67 -2.08 -1.74
CA ASN A 20 0.55 -3.02 -1.71
C ASN A 20 0.33 -3.49 -3.15
N GLU A 21 0.34 -4.80 -3.35
CA GLU A 21 0.31 -5.44 -4.66
C GLU A 21 -0.67 -6.61 -4.62
N GLU A 22 -1.54 -6.70 -5.61
CA GLU A 22 -2.68 -7.62 -5.64
C GLU A 22 -2.88 -8.16 -7.05
N ASP A 23 -3.27 -9.43 -7.16
CA ASP A 23 -3.49 -10.09 -8.43
C ASP A 23 -4.96 -10.02 -8.85
N PHE A 24 -5.23 -9.59 -10.08
CA PHE A 24 -6.59 -9.50 -10.61
C PHE A 24 -6.74 -10.24 -11.93
N VAL A 25 -7.91 -10.86 -12.11
CA VAL A 25 -8.36 -11.33 -13.42
C VAL A 25 -9.35 -10.33 -14.01
N ILE A 26 -9.13 -9.95 -15.27
CA ILE A 26 -10.07 -9.12 -16.03
C ILE A 26 -11.27 -9.97 -16.44
N THR A 27 -12.46 -9.40 -16.30
CA THR A 27 -13.74 -10.01 -16.64
C THR A 27 -14.48 -9.13 -17.65
N GLU A 28 -15.56 -9.64 -18.24
CA GLU A 28 -16.37 -8.88 -19.22
C GLU A 28 -16.85 -7.52 -18.67
N ASN A 29 -17.15 -7.45 -17.37
CA ASN A 29 -17.73 -6.27 -16.73
C ASN A 29 -16.80 -5.60 -15.71
N GLY A 30 -15.51 -5.97 -15.66
CA GLY A 30 -14.55 -5.36 -14.73
C GLY A 30 -13.37 -6.26 -14.38
N SER A 31 -13.08 -6.39 -13.09
CA SER A 31 -11.99 -7.23 -12.58
C SER A 31 -12.41 -7.93 -11.29
N ARG A 32 -11.74 -9.03 -10.98
CA ARG A 32 -11.95 -9.78 -9.74
C ARG A 32 -10.61 -10.11 -9.10
N LEU A 33 -10.50 -9.82 -7.81
CA LEU A 33 -9.33 -10.17 -7.01
C LEU A 33 -9.12 -11.68 -7.00
N LEU A 34 -7.87 -12.09 -7.17
CA LEU A 34 -7.43 -13.48 -7.05
C LEU A 34 -6.86 -13.69 -5.64
N GLY A 35 -7.16 -14.85 -5.04
CA GLY A 35 -6.65 -15.20 -3.71
C GLY A 35 -7.41 -14.54 -2.56
N LYS A 36 -6.76 -14.54 -1.38
CA LYS A 36 -7.31 -13.97 -0.15
C LYS A 36 -6.87 -12.52 -0.04
N ALA A 37 -7.83 -11.61 0.14
CA ALA A 37 -7.53 -10.21 0.44
C ALA A 37 -6.67 -10.10 1.72
N LEU A 38 -5.51 -9.47 1.58
CA LEU A 38 -4.69 -9.08 2.73
C LEU A 38 -5.26 -7.79 3.35
N PRO A 39 -5.05 -7.55 4.65
CA PRO A 39 -5.45 -6.30 5.27
C PRO A 39 -4.68 -5.14 4.63
N LEU A 40 -5.41 -4.16 4.11
CA LEU A 40 -4.84 -2.95 3.50
C LEU A 40 -4.99 -1.71 4.39
N THR A 41 -5.92 -1.76 5.35
CA THR A 41 -6.11 -0.67 6.32
C THR A 41 -5.14 -0.80 7.48
N ILE A 42 -4.81 0.32 8.11
CA ILE A 42 -3.96 0.36 9.30
C ILE A 42 -4.55 -0.56 10.38
N GLU A 43 -5.85 -0.42 10.66
CA GLU A 43 -6.53 -1.20 11.69
C GLU A 43 -6.46 -2.71 11.40
N GLY A 44 -6.63 -3.09 10.12
CA GLY A 44 -6.59 -4.47 9.69
C GLY A 44 -5.19 -5.09 9.80
N VAL A 45 -4.16 -4.36 9.37
CA VAL A 45 -2.76 -4.80 9.48
C VAL A 45 -2.37 -4.96 10.94
N GLU A 46 -2.70 -3.97 11.78
CA GLU A 46 -2.38 -4.04 13.20
C GLU A 46 -3.14 -5.14 13.94
N ALA A 47 -4.39 -5.42 13.55
CA ALA A 47 -5.16 -6.52 14.13
C ALA A 47 -4.49 -7.88 13.86
N VAL A 48 -3.95 -8.09 12.65
CA VAL A 48 -3.18 -9.29 12.31
C VAL A 48 -1.85 -9.36 13.06
N ARG A 49 -1.19 -8.22 13.34
CA ARG A 49 0.08 -8.24 14.08
C ARG A 49 -0.06 -8.53 15.56
N ARG A 50 -1.20 -8.16 16.17
CA ARG A 50 -1.49 -8.33 17.60
C ARG A 50 -1.89 -9.76 17.99
N SER A 51 -2.22 -10.62 17.03
CA SER A 51 -2.49 -12.06 17.24
C SER A 51 -1.21 -12.88 17.24
#